data_AF-A0A5S5AXV5-F1
#
_entry.id   AF-A0A5S5AXV5-F1
#
_cell.length_a   1.000
_cell.length_b   1.000
_cell.length_c   1.000
_cell.angle_alpha   90.00
_cell.angle_beta   90.00
_cell.angle_gamma   90.00
#
_symmetry.space_group_name_H-M   'P 1'
#
loop_
_entity.id
_entity.type
_entity.pdbx_description
1 polymer ?
#
loop_
_entity_poly.entity_id
_entity_poly.type
_entity_poly.pdbx_seq_one_letter_code
_entity_poly.pdbx_strand_id
1 'polypeptide(L)'
;MLNSIRETRAVKDGLHNIILEIPEKVYRTFYETLSEENAYDILKQYLNYHQDDAVPSDVKIQHNRNAHTVNIYANLHYLGNEKTRPKYYADDAMGEQ
;
A
#
# COMPACT_ATOMS: atom_id res chain seq x y z
N MET A 1 4.06 -17.91 -4.37
CA MET A 1 4.33 -16.47 -4.60
C MET A 1 4.31 -15.69 -3.28
N LEU A 2 3.17 -15.65 -2.59
CA LEU A 2 2.92 -14.78 -1.42
C LEU A 2 3.95 -14.93 -0.27
N ASN A 3 4.40 -16.15 0.04
CA ASN A 3 5.42 -16.39 1.07
C ASN A 3 6.81 -15.79 0.77
N SER A 4 7.07 -15.41 -0.48
CA SER A 4 8.32 -14.79 -0.90
C SER A 4 8.19 -13.28 -1.09
N ILE A 5 7.01 -12.72 -0.82
CA ILE A 5 6.75 -11.27 -0.87
C ILE A 5 7.16 -10.67 0.46
N ARG A 6 7.97 -9.63 0.40
CA ARG A 6 8.30 -8.83 1.57
C ARG A 6 7.40 -7.61 1.60
N GLU A 7 6.53 -7.56 2.60
CA GLU A 7 5.68 -6.40 2.86
C GLU A 7 6.43 -5.34 3.66
N THR A 8 6.28 -4.08 3.26
CA THR A 8 6.67 -2.91 4.05
C THR A 8 5.50 -1.93 4.06
N ARG A 9 5.01 -1.57 5.25
CA ARG A 9 3.99 -0.53 5.42
C ARG A 9 4.63 0.74 5.95
N ALA A 10 4.25 1.88 5.40
CA ALA A 10 4.72 3.18 5.84
C ALA A 10 3.54 4.16 5.94
N VAL A 11 3.45 4.87 7.06
CA VAL A 11 2.47 5.95 7.23
C VAL A 11 3.20 7.27 7.05
N LYS A 12 2.76 8.07 6.09
CA LYS A 12 3.33 9.39 5.82
C LYS A 12 2.20 10.40 5.74
N ASP A 13 2.22 11.42 6.60
CA ASP A 13 1.18 12.46 6.67
C ASP A 13 -0.26 11.90 6.80
N GLY A 14 -0.42 10.79 7.53
CA GLY A 14 -1.71 10.12 7.70
C GLY A 14 -2.15 9.25 6.51
N LEU A 15 -1.36 9.21 5.43
CA LEU A 15 -1.58 8.30 4.31
C LEU A 15 -0.85 6.97 4.58
N HIS A 16 -1.60 5.88 4.51
CA HIS A 16 -1.05 4.54 4.61
C HIS A 16 -0.53 4.12 3.23
N ASN A 17 0.74 3.75 3.16
CA ASN A 17 1.39 3.24 1.96
C ASN A 17 1.84 1.82 2.22
N ILE A 18 1.73 0.98 1.20
CA ILE A 18 2.26 -0.38 1.19
C ILE A 18 3.27 -0.52 0.05
N ILE A 19 4.33 -1.26 0.34
CA ILE A 19 5.35 -1.64 -0.61
C ILE A 19 5.45 -3.16 -0.55
N LEU A 20 5.16 -3.83 -1.66
CA LEU A 20 5.40 -5.25 -1.84
C LEU A 20 6.66 -5.43 -2.66
N GLU A 21 7.70 -5.98 -2.03
CA GLU A 21 8.94 -6.34 -2.71
C GLU A 21 8.90 -7.83 -3.06
N ILE A 22 8.98 -8.13 -4.35
CA ILE A 22 8.88 -9.48 -4.90
C ILE A 22 10.19 -9.80 -5.61
N PRO A 23 10.86 -10.93 -5.32
CA PRO A 23 12.01 -11.35 -6.10
C PRO A 23 11.64 -11.49 -7.58
N GLU A 24 12.44 -10.92 -8.49
CA GLU A 24 12.16 -10.90 -9.93
C GLU A 24 11.91 -12.30 -10.48
N LYS A 25 12.69 -13.29 -10.02
CA LYS A 25 12.53 -14.70 -10.39
C LYS A 25 11.15 -15.25 -10.05
N VAL A 26 10.63 -14.87 -8.88
CA VAL A 26 9.30 -15.29 -8.41
C VAL A 26 8.23 -14.58 -9.24
N TYR A 27 8.34 -13.26 -9.42
CA TYR A 27 7.39 -12.49 -10.24
C TYR A 27 7.28 -13.05 -11.65
N ARG A 28 8.43 -13.27 -12.33
CA ARG A 28 8.50 -13.82 -13.69
C ARG A 28 7.95 -15.24 -13.83
N THR A 29 7.76 -15.97 -12.72
CA THR A 29 7.15 -17.30 -12.76
C THR A 29 5.62 -17.22 -12.95
N PHE A 30 5.00 -16.11 -12.54
CA PHE A 30 3.54 -15.92 -12.60
C PHE A 30 3.13 -14.86 -13.62
N TYR A 31 3.96 -13.84 -13.84
CA TYR A 31 3.67 -12.71 -14.72
C TYR A 31 4.86 -12.44 -15.65
N GLU A 32 4.61 -12.41 -16.95
CA GLU A 32 5.65 -12.17 -17.96
C GLU A 32 5.97 -10.68 -18.13
N THR A 33 5.00 -9.81 -17.84
CA THR A 33 5.10 -8.36 -18.03
C THR A 33 4.84 -7.57 -16.75
N LEU A 34 5.47 -6.40 -16.67
CA LEU A 34 5.26 -5.42 -15.61
C LEU A 34 4.13 -4.50 -16.07
N SER A 35 2.94 -4.72 -15.53
CA SER A 35 1.76 -3.89 -15.79
C SER A 35 1.13 -3.47 -14.46
N GLU A 36 0.57 -2.26 -14.44
CA GLU A 36 -0.13 -1.74 -13.27
C GLU A 36 -1.34 -2.62 -12.92
N GLU A 37 -2.02 -3.19 -13.92
CA GLU A 37 -3.11 -4.16 -13.74
C GLU A 37 -2.65 -5.42 -12.99
N ASN A 38 -1.50 -6.00 -13.40
CA ASN A 38 -0.91 -7.16 -12.72
C ASN A 38 -0.51 -6.80 -11.29
N ALA A 39 0.07 -5.61 -11.09
CA ALA A 39 0.47 -5.13 -9.78
C ALA A 39 -0.73 -4.96 -8.83
N TYR A 40 -1.83 -4.40 -9.34
CA TYR A 40 -3.08 -4.22 -8.62
C TYR A 40 -3.69 -5.57 -8.23
N ASP A 41 -3.72 -6.53 -9.15
CA ASP A 41 -4.22 -7.87 -8.90
C ASP A 41 -3.41 -8.61 -7.82
N ILE A 42 -2.07 -8.55 -7.89
CA ILE A 42 -1.17 -9.12 -6.87
C ILE A 42 -1.45 -8.50 -5.50
N LEU A 43 -1.54 -7.17 -5.43
CA LEU A 43 -1.85 -6.46 -4.19
C LEU A 43 -3.18 -6.91 -3.61
N LYS A 44 -4.22 -6.99 -4.44
CA LYS A 44 -5.56 -7.42 -4.01
C LYS A 44 -5.56 -8.86 -3.51
N GLN A 45 -4.90 -9.78 -4.22
CA GLN A 45 -4.75 -11.16 -3.80
C GLN A 45 -3.98 -11.27 -2.48
N TYR A 46 -2.91 -10.48 -2.31
CA TYR A 46 -2.12 -10.43 -1.10
C TYR A 46 -2.93 -9.90 0.10
N LEU A 47 -3.62 -8.78 -0.05
CA LEU A 47 -4.48 -8.21 1.00
C LEU A 47 -5.60 -9.19 1.39
N ASN A 48 -6.25 -9.82 0.41
CA ASN A 48 -7.29 -10.82 0.66
C ASN A 48 -6.74 -12.06 1.40
N TYR A 49 -5.53 -12.51 1.06
CA TYR A 49 -4.85 -13.60 1.78
C TYR A 49 -4.57 -13.25 3.25
N HIS A 50 -4.27 -11.98 3.53
CA HIS A 50 -4.06 -11.47 4.88
C HIS A 50 -5.37 -11.04 5.59
N GLN A 51 -6.54 -11.25 4.96
CA GLN A 51 -7.84 -10.79 5.45
C GLN A 51 -7.86 -9.28 5.77
N ASP A 52 -7.19 -8.49 4.92
CA ASP A 52 -7.06 -7.05 5.07
C ASP A 52 -8.12 -6.34 4.21
N ASP A 53 -9.02 -5.58 4.86
CA ASP A 53 -10.08 -4.78 4.21
C ASP A 53 -9.56 -3.48 3.55
N ALA A 54 -8.24 -3.29 3.46
CA ALA A 54 -7.66 -2.17 2.73
C ALA A 54 -7.94 -2.26 1.23
N VAL A 55 -8.31 -1.12 0.65
CA VAL A 55 -8.42 -0.93 -0.79
C VAL A 55 -7.16 -0.24 -1.31
N PRO A 56 -6.36 -0.89 -2.17
CA PRO A 56 -5.21 -0.26 -2.77
C PRO A 56 -5.63 0.79 -3.81
N SER A 57 -4.95 1.93 -3.83
CA SER A 57 -5.09 3.02 -4.81
C SER A 57 -3.71 3.54 -5.22
N ASP A 58 -3.63 4.30 -6.33
CA ASP A 58 -2.37 4.84 -6.88
C ASP A 58 -1.28 3.77 -7.06
N VAL A 59 -1.66 2.60 -7.60
CA VAL A 59 -0.74 1.46 -7.73
C VAL A 59 0.33 1.74 -8.76
N LYS A 60 1.59 1.60 -8.35
CA LYS A 60 2.78 1.78 -9.18
C LYS A 60 3.66 0.55 -9.09
N ILE A 61 4.23 0.15 -10.22
CA ILE A 61 5.17 -0.97 -10.29
C ILE A 61 6.53 -0.48 -10.76
N GLN A 62 7.59 -0.88 -10.08
CA GLN A 62 8.96 -0.54 -10.41
C GLN A 62 9.83 -1.79 -10.40
N HIS A 63 10.64 -1.93 -11.44
CA HIS A 63 11.65 -2.99 -11.50
C HIS A 63 13.00 -2.47 -11.02
N ASN A 64 13.49 -3.02 -9.92
CA ASN A 64 14.83 -2.77 -9.42
C ASN A 64 15.79 -3.83 -9.98
N ARG A 65 16.42 -3.49 -11.12
CA ARG A 65 17.43 -4.36 -11.77
C ARG A 65 18.66 -4.62 -10.91
N ASN A 66 19.01 -3.70 -10.02
CA ASN A 66 20.18 -3.84 -9.16
C ASN A 66 19.95 -4.83 -8.01
N ALA A 67 18.75 -4.81 -7.43
CA ALA A 67 18.35 -5.73 -6.37
C ALA A 67 17.71 -7.03 -6.89
N HIS A 68 17.46 -7.13 -8.21
CA HIS A 68 16.67 -8.20 -8.82
C HIS A 68 15.30 -8.37 -8.16
N THR A 69 14.63 -7.26 -7.86
CA THR A 69 13.31 -7.23 -7.24
C THR A 69 12.33 -6.37 -8.04
N VAL A 70 11.06 -6.73 -7.95
CA VAL A 70 9.92 -5.96 -8.44
C VAL A 70 9.23 -5.37 -7.23
N ASN A 71 9.17 -4.05 -7.16
CA ASN A 71 8.57 -3.32 -6.07
C ASN A 71 7.24 -2.76 -6.54
N ILE A 72 6.17 -3.10 -5.82
CA ILE A 72 4.83 -2.58 -6.05
C ILE A 72 4.51 -1.61 -4.93
N TYR A 73 4.17 -0.39 -5.27
CA TYR A 73 3.78 0.68 -4.35
C TYR A 73 2.29 0.92 -4.50
N ALA A 74 1.59 1.09 -3.38
CA ALA A 74 0.20 1.52 -3.40
C ALA A 74 -0.15 2.28 -2.12
N ASN A 75 -1.16 3.12 -2.22
CA ASN A 75 -1.79 3.74 -1.06
C ASN A 75 -2.93 2.82 -0.58
N LEU A 76 -3.05 2.61 0.72
CA LEU A 76 -4.10 1.79 1.32
C LEU A 76 -5.20 2.68 1.91
N HIS A 77 -6.43 2.46 1.45
CA HIS A 77 -7.62 3.09 1.99
C HIS A 77 -8.47 2.05 2.72
N TYR A 78 -8.62 2.18 4.03
CA TYR A 78 -9.44 1.27 4.82
C TYR A 78 -10.91 1.74 4.80
N LEU A 79 -11.78 0.96 4.15
CA LEU A 79 -13.24 1.14 4.17
C LEU A 79 -13.76 0.78 5.57
N GLY A 80 -13.72 1.74 6.49
CA GLY A 80 -14.12 1.53 7.89
C GLY A 80 -13.62 2.61 8.85
N ASN A 81 -12.59 3.37 8.45
CA ASN A 81 -12.08 4.50 9.22
C ASN A 81 -12.63 5.86 8.73
N GLU A 82 -13.95 5.96 8.52
CA GLU A 82 -14.65 7.27 8.41
C GLU A 82 -14.78 8.01 9.75
N LYS A 83 -13.83 7.81 10.68
CA LYS A 83 -13.49 8.71 11.78
C LYS A 83 -11.97 8.57 11.92
N THR A 84 -11.14 9.56 11.63
CA THR A 84 -11.15 10.91 12.20
C THR A 84 -10.36 11.80 11.26
N ARG A 85 -11.04 12.77 10.64
CA ARG A 85 -10.39 14.08 10.46
C ARG A 85 -9.93 14.49 11.86
N PRO A 86 -8.65 14.84 12.12
CA PRO A 86 -8.34 15.62 13.29
C PRO A 86 -9.13 16.92 13.11
N LYS A 87 -10.28 17.02 13.77
CA LYS A 87 -10.90 18.32 14.00
C LYS A 87 -9.86 19.05 14.83
N TYR A 88 -9.15 19.97 14.18
CA TYR A 88 -8.51 21.06 14.88
C TYR A 88 -9.63 21.70 15.70
N TYR A 89 -9.73 21.34 16.98
CA TYR A 89 -10.37 22.21 17.94
C TYR A 89 -9.42 23.40 18.02
N ALA A 90 -9.76 24.45 17.28
CA ALA A 90 -9.26 25.77 17.60
C ALA A 90 -9.70 26.00 19.04
N ASP A 91 -8.73 25.92 19.93
CA ASP A 91 -8.77 26.43 21.28
C ASP A 91 -8.96 27.95 21.15
N ASP A 92 -10.21 28.38 20.95
CA ASP A 92 -10.60 29.78 21.17
C ASP A 92 -10.81 29.97 22.68
N ALA A 93 -9.68 29.92 23.37
CA ALA A 93 -9.49 30.64 24.61
C ALA A 93 -9.54 32.14 24.28
N MET A 94 -10.72 32.78 24.34
CA MET A 94 -10.85 34.18 24.75
C MET A 94 -12.27 34.50 25.24
N GLY A 95 -12.38 34.85 26.51
CA GLY A 95 -13.52 35.60 27.04
C GLY A 95 -13.81 35.37 28.51
N GLU A 96 -12.82 35.61 29.37
CA GLU A 96 -13.11 36.05 30.74
C GLU A 96 -13.62 37.49 30.69
N GLN A 97 -14.64 37.76 31.54
CA GLN A 97 -15.25 39.03 31.96
C GLN A 97 -16.62 39.37 31.34
#